data_AF-A0A958SQ94-F1
#
_entry.id   AF-A0A958SQ94-F1
#
_cell.length_a   1.000
_cell.length_b   1.000
_cell.length_c   1.000
_cell.angle_alpha   90.00
_cell.angle_beta   90.00
_cell.angle_gamma   90.00
#
_symmetry.space_group_name_H-M   'P 1'
#
loop_
_entity.id
_entity.type
_entity.pdbx_description
1 polymer ?
#
loop_
_entity_poly.entity_id
_entity_poly.type
_entity_poly.pdbx_seq_one_letter_code
_entity_poly.pdbx_strand_id
1 'polypeptide(L)'
;LVGAYNGVRALGLRDGLYKLPKVETLLDLDAVKKELDKITLPNIKIVLSGTGKVARGAQEILDHLNIKQVSDALYLTSQFSEPVYCLIDVMEYNKRKDGKVGSREEFYNDPSGYESNFMPYAKETDFFIAGHFYGNGAPYLFTREDAKKAEFKINLVADISCDVDGPVASTLRASTIAEPFYGYDPQTETEVPFGTPNSIAVMAVDNLPCELPNNASRGFGYMFLEHVIPAFFNGDKDGILARAKMTENGKLTPRFAYLQEYVDGK
;
A
#
# COMPACT_ATOMS: atom_id res chain seq x y z
N LEU A 1 2.83 7.50 -3.11
CA LEU A 1 3.23 8.27 -4.30
C LEU A 1 3.94 7.37 -5.30
N VAL A 2 5.21 7.03 -5.08
CA VAL A 2 6.01 6.18 -5.98
C VAL A 2 5.32 4.84 -6.28
N GLY A 3 4.74 4.18 -5.27
CA GLY A 3 4.02 2.91 -5.49
C GLY A 3 2.82 3.03 -6.44
N ALA A 4 1.99 4.08 -6.31
CA ALA A 4 0.89 4.31 -7.23
C ALA A 4 1.38 4.61 -8.65
N TYR A 5 2.43 5.44 -8.78
CA TYR A 5 3.08 5.69 -10.07
C TYR A 5 3.60 4.40 -10.70
N ASN A 6 4.28 3.54 -9.94
CA ASN A 6 4.80 2.28 -10.43
C ASN A 6 3.69 1.31 -10.84
N GLY A 7 2.55 1.29 -10.15
CA GLY A 7 1.37 0.54 -10.59
C GLY A 7 0.80 1.05 -11.92
N VAL A 8 0.67 2.37 -12.09
CA VAL A 8 0.26 2.97 -13.38
C VAL A 8 1.29 2.66 -14.48
N ARG A 9 2.58 2.70 -14.16
CA ARG A 9 3.66 2.29 -15.08
C ARG A 9 3.57 0.81 -15.46
N ALA A 10 3.26 -0.07 -14.50
CA ALA A 10 3.04 -1.49 -14.76
C ALA A 10 1.87 -1.70 -15.72
N LEU A 11 0.75 -1.01 -15.51
CA LEU A 11 -0.41 -1.04 -16.41
C LEU A 11 -0.02 -0.69 -17.86
N GLY A 12 0.67 0.43 -18.06
CA GLY A 12 1.10 0.88 -19.38
C GLY A 12 2.05 -0.11 -20.09
N LEU A 13 2.99 -0.69 -19.34
CA LEU A 13 3.96 -1.64 -19.88
C LEU A 13 3.35 -3.01 -20.19
N ARG A 14 2.48 -3.51 -19.31
CA ARG A 14 1.80 -4.80 -19.47
C ARG A 14 0.88 -4.79 -20.70
N ASP A 15 0.13 -3.71 -20.85
CA ASP A 15 -0.95 -3.61 -21.84
C ASP A 15 -0.54 -2.88 -23.12
N GLY A 16 0.71 -2.39 -23.20
CA GLY A 16 1.23 -1.67 -24.36
C GLY A 16 0.56 -0.31 -24.61
N LEU A 17 0.01 0.32 -23.57
CA LEU A 17 -0.79 1.54 -23.67
C LEU A 17 0.07 2.80 -23.75
N TYR A 18 1.14 2.84 -22.95
CA TYR A 18 2.07 3.97 -22.83
C TYR A 18 3.34 3.53 -22.11
N LYS A 19 4.38 4.39 -22.14
CA LYS A 19 5.65 4.12 -21.48
C LYS A 19 5.98 5.25 -20.51
N LEU A 20 5.99 4.92 -19.23
CA LEU A 20 6.49 5.80 -18.17
C LEU A 20 7.95 5.42 -17.81
N PRO A 21 8.84 6.41 -17.64
CA PRO A 21 10.18 6.16 -17.11
C PRO A 21 10.12 5.66 -15.66
N LYS A 22 11.20 5.05 -15.19
CA LYS A 22 11.32 4.70 -13.77
C LYS A 22 11.43 5.97 -12.92
N VAL A 23 10.93 5.94 -11.69
CA VAL A 23 10.96 7.13 -10.83
C VAL A 23 12.40 7.52 -10.47
N GLU A 24 13.30 6.54 -10.30
CA GLU A 24 14.72 6.78 -10.01
C GLU A 24 15.44 7.64 -11.07
N THR A 25 14.90 7.73 -12.30
CA THR A 25 15.47 8.56 -13.36
C THR A 25 14.89 9.97 -13.42
N LEU A 26 13.95 10.29 -12.53
CA LEU A 26 13.25 11.58 -12.46
C LEU A 26 13.78 12.38 -11.26
N LEU A 27 13.97 13.68 -11.48
CA LEU A 27 14.64 14.55 -10.51
C LEU A 27 13.84 14.74 -9.21
N ASP A 28 12.53 14.93 -9.37
CA ASP A 28 11.63 15.31 -8.29
C ASP A 28 10.17 14.96 -8.65
N LEU A 29 9.27 15.25 -7.72
CA LEU A 29 7.84 15.05 -7.89
C LEU A 29 7.26 15.83 -9.09
N ASP A 30 7.78 17.00 -9.41
CA ASP A 30 7.28 17.78 -10.56
C ASP A 30 7.65 17.08 -11.87
N ALA A 31 8.83 16.48 -11.96
CA ALA A 31 9.20 15.62 -13.08
C ALA A 31 8.30 14.38 -13.20
N VAL A 32 7.96 13.73 -12.07
CA VAL A 32 6.99 12.62 -12.02
C VAL A 32 5.63 13.05 -12.59
N LYS A 33 5.10 14.17 -12.12
CA LYS A 33 3.81 14.72 -12.58
C LYS A 33 3.81 15.04 -14.08
N LYS A 34 4.89 15.64 -14.59
CA LYS A 34 5.05 15.92 -16.03
C LYS A 34 5.05 14.68 -16.91
N GLU A 35 5.55 13.54 -16.42
CA GLU A 35 5.45 12.27 -17.16
C GLU A 35 4.03 11.71 -17.13
N LEU A 36 3.31 11.87 -16.01
CA LEU A 36 1.90 11.48 -15.89
C LEU A 36 0.97 12.32 -16.79
N ASP A 37 1.29 13.59 -17.02
CA ASP A 37 0.52 14.47 -17.92
C ASP A 37 0.48 13.97 -19.38
N LYS A 38 1.39 13.07 -19.75
CA LYS A 38 1.53 12.54 -21.13
C LYS A 38 0.65 11.32 -21.38
N ILE A 39 0.01 10.76 -20.36
CA ILE A 39 -0.72 9.50 -20.45
C ILE A 39 -2.21 9.69 -20.24
N THR A 40 -2.99 8.73 -20.72
CA THR A 40 -4.42 8.63 -20.43
C THR A 40 -4.72 7.20 -20.06
N LEU A 41 -5.45 7.00 -18.96
CA LEU A 41 -5.79 5.67 -18.51
C LEU A 41 -7.02 5.15 -19.28
N PRO A 42 -7.07 3.84 -19.58
CA PRO A 42 -8.27 3.22 -20.09
C PRO A 42 -9.37 3.25 -19.02
N ASN A 43 -10.61 2.92 -19.41
CA ASN A 43 -11.71 2.78 -18.47
C ASN A 43 -11.46 1.56 -17.54
N ILE A 44 -10.97 1.82 -16.34
CA ILE A 44 -10.67 0.82 -15.31
C ILE A 44 -11.19 1.26 -13.95
N LYS A 45 -11.46 0.29 -13.08
CA LYS A 45 -11.83 0.52 -11.69
C LYS A 45 -10.64 0.25 -10.78
N ILE A 46 -10.29 1.27 -9.99
CA ILE A 46 -9.15 1.23 -9.06
C ILE A 46 -9.67 1.23 -7.63
N VAL A 47 -9.22 0.30 -6.79
CA VAL A 47 -9.46 0.38 -5.35
C VAL A 47 -8.17 0.72 -4.64
N LEU A 48 -8.22 1.70 -3.74
CA LEU A 48 -7.10 2.13 -2.90
C LEU A 48 -7.49 1.88 -1.44
N SER A 49 -6.72 1.04 -0.74
CA SER A 49 -6.98 0.76 0.68
C SER A 49 -6.16 1.65 1.61
N GLY A 50 -6.75 1.98 2.76
CA GLY A 50 -6.15 2.75 3.85
C GLY A 50 -6.40 4.26 3.74
N THR A 51 -6.27 4.96 4.87
CA THR A 51 -6.46 6.43 4.95
C THR A 51 -5.26 7.18 5.56
N GLY A 52 -4.17 6.45 5.76
CA GLY A 52 -2.90 6.97 6.27
C GLY A 52 -2.05 7.71 5.23
N LYS A 53 -0.80 8.03 5.59
CA LYS A 53 0.13 8.77 4.73
C LYS A 53 0.41 8.07 3.40
N VAL A 54 0.52 6.74 3.41
CA VAL A 54 0.78 5.94 2.21
C VAL A 54 -0.36 6.09 1.20
N ALA A 55 -1.60 5.83 1.64
CA ALA A 55 -2.79 5.99 0.82
C ALA A 55 -2.98 7.42 0.31
N ARG A 56 -2.80 8.45 1.15
CA ARG A 56 -2.86 9.85 0.69
C ARG A 56 -1.82 10.17 -0.39
N GLY A 57 -0.60 9.65 -0.26
CA GLY A 57 0.40 9.80 -1.29
C GLY A 57 0.07 9.03 -2.58
N ALA A 58 -0.68 7.93 -2.52
CA ALA A 58 -1.19 7.24 -3.71
C ALA A 58 -2.35 8.04 -4.34
N GLN A 59 -3.25 8.56 -3.52
CA GLN A 59 -4.35 9.42 -3.91
C GLN A 59 -3.86 10.64 -4.69
N GLU A 60 -2.77 11.28 -4.27
CA GLU A 60 -2.18 12.41 -5.00
C GLU A 60 -1.83 12.08 -6.47
N ILE A 61 -1.40 10.84 -6.76
CA ILE A 61 -1.14 10.40 -8.14
C ILE A 61 -2.44 10.19 -8.91
N LEU A 62 -3.45 9.58 -8.28
CA LEU A 62 -4.75 9.34 -8.91
C LEU A 62 -5.48 10.66 -9.22
N ASP A 63 -5.43 11.60 -8.28
CA ASP A 63 -6.00 12.94 -8.41
C ASP A 63 -5.27 13.74 -9.50
N HIS A 64 -3.93 13.65 -9.56
CA HIS A 64 -3.14 14.30 -10.63
C HIS A 64 -3.50 13.78 -12.01
N LEU A 65 -3.81 12.48 -12.13
CA LEU A 65 -4.30 11.85 -13.35
C LEU A 65 -5.77 12.17 -13.67
N ASN A 66 -6.43 13.00 -12.85
CA ASN A 66 -7.86 13.35 -12.96
C ASN A 66 -8.78 12.12 -12.93
N ILE A 67 -8.40 11.06 -12.20
CA ILE A 67 -9.25 9.89 -12.02
C ILE A 67 -10.32 10.24 -10.99
N LYS A 68 -11.59 10.02 -11.34
CA LYS A 68 -12.69 10.42 -10.49
C LYS A 68 -12.81 9.53 -9.25
N GLN A 69 -12.75 10.15 -8.07
CA GLN A 69 -13.06 9.46 -6.82
C GLN A 69 -14.58 9.23 -6.70
N VAL A 70 -14.98 8.01 -6.32
CA VAL A 70 -16.37 7.65 -6.05
C VAL A 70 -16.51 7.00 -4.67
N SER A 71 -17.72 7.05 -4.11
CA SER A 71 -18.04 6.34 -2.86
C SER A 71 -18.02 4.83 -3.05
N ASP A 72 -17.89 4.09 -1.96
CA ASP A 72 -17.99 2.63 -1.91
C ASP A 72 -19.32 2.13 -2.51
N ALA A 73 -20.44 2.76 -2.13
CA ALA A 73 -21.75 2.39 -2.63
C ALA A 73 -21.85 2.56 -4.15
N LEU A 74 -21.36 3.68 -4.71
CA LEU A 74 -21.37 3.91 -6.15
C LEU A 74 -20.39 2.97 -6.86
N TYR A 75 -19.21 2.76 -6.28
CA TYR A 75 -18.20 1.85 -6.82
C TYR A 75 -18.72 0.42 -6.95
N LEU A 76 -19.47 -0.09 -5.97
CA LEU A 76 -19.97 -1.46 -5.97
C LEU A 76 -21.25 -1.68 -6.79
N THR A 77 -22.00 -0.62 -7.10
CA THR A 77 -23.34 -0.74 -7.72
C THR A 77 -23.44 -0.14 -9.12
N SER A 78 -22.45 0.63 -9.56
CA SER A 78 -22.50 1.37 -10.83
C SER A 78 -21.46 0.88 -11.84
N GLN A 79 -21.80 1.05 -13.12
CA GLN A 79 -20.90 0.94 -14.24
C GLN A 79 -20.44 2.34 -14.66
N PHE A 80 -19.20 2.45 -15.12
CA PHE A 80 -18.58 3.71 -15.48
C PHE A 80 -18.05 3.64 -16.91
N SER A 81 -18.04 4.78 -17.59
CA SER A 81 -17.45 4.95 -18.93
C SER A 81 -16.09 5.67 -18.91
N GLU A 82 -15.60 5.97 -17.71
CA GLU A 82 -14.37 6.70 -17.42
C GLU A 82 -13.65 5.99 -16.26
N PRO A 83 -12.31 6.08 -16.14
CA PRO A 83 -11.61 5.49 -15.01
C PRO A 83 -12.07 6.14 -13.70
N VAL A 84 -12.31 5.31 -12.70
CA VAL A 84 -12.71 5.74 -11.36
C VAL A 84 -11.86 5.07 -10.31
N TYR A 85 -11.73 5.72 -9.16
CA TYR A 85 -11.15 5.09 -7.98
C TYR A 85 -12.05 5.19 -6.75
N CYS A 86 -11.96 4.19 -5.87
CA CYS A 86 -12.60 4.22 -4.56
C CYS A 86 -11.53 4.10 -3.47
N LEU A 87 -11.62 4.97 -2.46
CA LEU A 87 -10.80 4.92 -1.27
C LEU A 87 -11.57 4.18 -0.18
N ILE A 88 -11.04 3.05 0.27
CA ILE A 88 -11.67 2.20 1.29
C ILE A 88 -10.85 2.19 2.57
N ASP A 89 -11.51 2.18 3.73
CA ASP A 89 -10.87 2.13 5.03
C ASP A 89 -11.17 0.80 5.76
N VAL A 90 -10.60 0.63 6.94
CA VAL A 90 -10.53 -0.65 7.66
C VAL A 90 -11.89 -1.29 7.92
N MET A 91 -12.97 -0.52 8.05
CA MET A 91 -14.32 -1.04 8.32
C MET A 91 -15.11 -1.34 7.05
N GLU A 92 -14.62 -0.88 5.90
CA GLU A 92 -15.17 -1.18 4.60
C GLU A 92 -14.68 -2.57 4.12
N TYR A 93 -13.39 -2.88 4.37
CA TYR A 93 -12.78 -4.16 4.01
C TYR A 93 -12.67 -5.18 5.17
N ASN A 94 -13.12 -4.85 6.39
CA ASN A 94 -13.33 -5.81 7.47
C ASN A 94 -14.71 -5.64 8.09
N LYS A 95 -15.29 -6.75 8.57
CA LYS A 95 -16.54 -6.75 9.32
C LYS A 95 -16.49 -7.69 10.50
N ARG A 96 -17.34 -7.49 11.51
CA ARG A 96 -17.43 -8.40 12.66
C ARG A 96 -18.11 -9.70 12.26
N LYS A 97 -17.58 -10.82 12.76
CA LYS A 97 -18.16 -12.17 12.57
C LYS A 97 -19.54 -12.32 13.21
N ASP A 98 -19.82 -11.55 14.26
CA ASP A 98 -21.11 -11.56 14.96
C ASP A 98 -22.18 -10.67 14.32
N GLY A 99 -21.87 -10.02 13.18
CA GLY A 99 -22.78 -9.17 12.43
C GLY A 99 -23.03 -7.78 13.04
N LYS A 100 -22.38 -7.43 14.16
CA LYS A 100 -22.47 -6.08 14.73
C LYS A 100 -21.65 -5.08 13.91
N VAL A 101 -21.94 -3.79 14.12
CA VAL A 101 -21.14 -2.70 13.56
C VAL A 101 -19.72 -2.78 14.12
N GLY A 102 -18.73 -2.73 13.23
CA GLY A 102 -17.31 -2.75 13.58
C GLY A 102 -16.83 -1.42 14.18
N SER A 103 -15.78 -1.49 14.98
CA SER A 103 -15.05 -0.33 15.49
C SER A 103 -13.58 -0.41 15.10
N ARG A 104 -13.04 0.68 14.57
CA ARG A 104 -11.61 0.78 14.20
C ARG A 104 -10.70 0.58 15.40
N GLU A 105 -11.06 1.17 16.52
CA GLU A 105 -10.30 1.07 17.77
C GLU A 105 -10.29 -0.38 18.29
N GLU A 106 -11.45 -1.04 18.30
CA GLU A 106 -11.52 -2.46 18.68
C GLU A 106 -10.70 -3.34 17.75
N PHE A 107 -10.81 -3.12 16.43
CA PHE A 107 -10.05 -3.88 15.44
C PHE A 107 -8.54 -3.72 15.60
N TYR A 108 -8.06 -2.50 15.87
CA TYR A 108 -6.63 -2.25 16.08
C TYR A 108 -6.09 -2.85 17.38
N ASN A 109 -6.95 -2.99 18.40
CA ASN A 109 -6.57 -3.64 19.66
C ASN A 109 -6.63 -5.17 19.57
N ASP A 110 -7.67 -5.72 18.94
CA ASP A 110 -7.86 -7.17 18.74
C ASP A 110 -8.70 -7.46 17.48
N PRO A 111 -8.08 -7.91 16.38
CA PRO A 111 -8.80 -8.22 15.15
C PRO A 111 -9.47 -9.61 15.14
N SER A 112 -9.34 -10.43 16.20
CA SER A 112 -9.79 -11.83 16.21
C SER A 112 -11.30 -12.02 15.94
N GLY A 113 -12.12 -11.04 16.34
CA GLY A 113 -13.56 -10.98 16.10
C GLY A 113 -13.98 -10.57 14.69
N TYR A 114 -13.04 -10.28 13.80
CA TYR A 114 -13.29 -9.74 12.46
C TYR A 114 -12.93 -10.73 11.34
N GLU A 115 -13.59 -10.57 10.21
CA GLU A 115 -13.33 -11.28 8.96
C GLU A 115 -13.28 -10.30 7.78
N SER A 116 -12.68 -10.76 6.66
CA SER A 116 -12.57 -9.95 5.45
C SER A 116 -13.95 -9.62 4.87
N ASN A 117 -14.10 -8.37 4.44
CA ASN A 117 -15.21 -7.88 3.64
C ASN A 117 -14.72 -7.30 2.31
N PHE A 118 -13.55 -7.72 1.83
CA PHE A 118 -12.93 -7.13 0.64
C PHE A 118 -13.44 -7.74 -0.69
N MET A 119 -13.97 -8.97 -0.67
CA MET A 119 -14.39 -9.65 -1.91
C MET A 119 -15.38 -8.85 -2.78
N PRO A 120 -16.37 -8.10 -2.25
CA PRO A 120 -17.20 -7.21 -3.06
C PRO A 120 -16.40 -6.23 -3.92
N TYR A 121 -15.29 -5.68 -3.39
CA TYR A 121 -14.39 -4.82 -4.15
C TYR A 121 -13.55 -5.60 -5.16
N ALA A 122 -13.06 -6.79 -4.79
CA ALA A 122 -12.26 -7.63 -5.67
C ALA A 122 -13.00 -8.07 -6.94
N LYS A 123 -14.34 -8.18 -6.88
CA LYS A 123 -15.21 -8.48 -8.04
C LYS A 123 -15.41 -7.30 -9.00
N GLU A 124 -15.08 -6.11 -8.55
CA GLU A 124 -15.38 -4.85 -9.22
C GLU A 124 -14.13 -4.03 -9.54
N THR A 125 -12.93 -4.57 -9.29
CA THR A 125 -11.67 -3.86 -9.39
C THR A 125 -10.76 -4.53 -10.41
N ASP A 126 -10.17 -3.75 -11.30
CA ASP A 126 -9.11 -4.20 -12.20
C ASP A 126 -7.73 -4.02 -11.56
N PHE A 127 -7.53 -2.86 -10.93
CA PHE A 127 -6.27 -2.43 -10.33
C PHE A 127 -6.43 -2.12 -8.84
N PHE A 128 -5.77 -2.91 -8.00
CA PHE A 128 -5.72 -2.70 -6.55
C PHE A 128 -4.42 -2.02 -6.13
N ILE A 129 -4.53 -0.93 -5.36
CA ILE A 129 -3.41 -0.27 -4.70
C ILE A 129 -3.51 -0.52 -3.19
N ALA A 130 -2.61 -1.29 -2.63
CA ALA A 130 -2.58 -1.55 -1.20
C ALA A 130 -1.81 -0.44 -0.48
N GLY A 131 -2.53 0.47 0.19
CA GLY A 131 -1.96 1.57 0.99
C GLY A 131 -2.30 1.48 2.48
N HIS A 132 -2.85 0.34 2.90
CA HIS A 132 -3.27 0.07 4.26
C HIS A 132 -2.09 -0.38 5.13
N PHE A 133 -2.31 -0.35 6.44
CA PHE A 133 -1.43 -1.00 7.41
C PHE A 133 -1.99 -2.37 7.76
N TYR A 134 -1.14 -3.39 7.81
CA TYR A 134 -1.50 -4.73 8.22
C TYR A 134 -0.95 -5.06 9.61
N GLY A 135 -1.85 -5.38 10.54
CA GLY A 135 -1.50 -5.78 11.89
C GLY A 135 -1.49 -7.31 12.05
N ASN A 136 -0.69 -7.81 12.99
CA ASN A 136 -0.67 -9.23 13.32
C ASN A 136 -2.08 -9.74 13.67
N GLY A 137 -2.49 -10.84 13.05
CA GLY A 137 -3.80 -11.47 13.29
C GLY A 137 -4.97 -10.82 12.55
N ALA A 138 -4.75 -9.76 11.78
CA ALA A 138 -5.79 -9.20 10.92
C ALA A 138 -6.15 -10.17 9.77
N PRO A 139 -7.40 -10.15 9.27
CA PRO A 139 -7.78 -10.94 8.11
C PRO A 139 -7.03 -10.53 6.84
N TYR A 140 -6.83 -11.48 5.93
CA TYR A 140 -6.40 -11.18 4.56
C TYR A 140 -7.45 -10.30 3.87
N LEU A 141 -7.03 -9.35 3.02
CA LEU A 141 -7.98 -8.73 2.09
C LEU A 141 -8.50 -9.78 1.12
N PHE A 142 -7.61 -10.49 0.43
CA PHE A 142 -7.98 -11.66 -0.35
C PHE A 142 -6.95 -12.78 -0.20
N THR A 143 -7.46 -14.01 -0.19
CA THR A 143 -6.66 -15.24 -0.09
C THR A 143 -6.32 -15.78 -1.49
N ARG A 144 -5.43 -16.78 -1.56
CA ARG A 144 -5.14 -17.51 -2.81
C ARG A 144 -6.40 -18.16 -3.39
N GLU A 145 -7.26 -18.69 -2.52
CA GLU A 145 -8.54 -19.27 -2.91
C GLU A 145 -9.52 -18.22 -3.46
N ASP A 146 -9.48 -16.99 -2.96
CA ASP A 146 -10.28 -15.89 -3.52
C ASP A 146 -9.81 -15.54 -4.93
N ALA A 147 -8.48 -15.46 -5.15
CA ALA A 147 -7.89 -15.13 -6.45
C ALA A 147 -8.17 -16.17 -7.55
N LYS A 148 -8.50 -17.42 -7.18
CA LYS A 148 -8.90 -18.49 -8.12
C LYS A 148 -10.35 -18.37 -8.58
N LYS A 149 -11.19 -17.58 -7.90
CA LYS A 149 -12.63 -17.50 -8.21
C LYS A 149 -12.85 -16.80 -9.54
N ALA A 150 -13.78 -17.32 -10.35
CA ALA A 150 -14.13 -16.75 -11.65
C ALA A 150 -14.67 -15.31 -11.58
N GLU A 151 -15.18 -14.89 -10.42
CA GLU A 151 -15.67 -13.54 -10.17
C GLU A 151 -14.58 -12.56 -9.69
N PHE A 152 -13.37 -13.04 -9.37
CA PHE A 152 -12.25 -12.20 -8.98
C PHE A 152 -11.69 -11.47 -10.21
N LYS A 153 -11.70 -10.12 -10.21
CA LYS A 153 -11.31 -9.30 -11.38
C LYS A 153 -9.94 -8.64 -11.28
N ILE A 154 -9.37 -8.54 -10.07
CA ILE A 154 -8.10 -7.84 -9.88
C ILE A 154 -7.03 -8.55 -10.72
N ASN A 155 -6.47 -7.83 -11.68
CA ASN A 155 -5.42 -8.32 -12.57
C ASN A 155 -4.11 -7.51 -12.43
N LEU A 156 -4.15 -6.44 -11.64
CA LEU A 156 -3.00 -5.62 -11.30
C LEU A 156 -3.04 -5.25 -9.82
N VAL A 157 -1.91 -5.44 -9.14
CA VAL A 157 -1.71 -5.10 -7.73
C VAL A 157 -0.47 -4.21 -7.60
N ALA A 158 -0.63 -3.05 -7.01
CA ALA A 158 0.46 -2.22 -6.48
C ALA A 158 0.43 -2.32 -4.95
N ASP A 159 1.16 -3.27 -4.41
CA ASP A 159 1.27 -3.49 -2.98
C ASP A 159 2.35 -2.57 -2.39
N ILE A 160 1.93 -1.44 -1.82
CA ILE A 160 2.84 -0.44 -1.25
C ILE A 160 3.22 -0.81 0.19
N SER A 161 2.39 -1.60 0.90
CA SER A 161 2.75 -2.06 2.24
C SER A 161 3.80 -3.17 2.18
N CYS A 162 3.81 -3.97 1.09
CA CYS A 162 4.79 -5.01 0.80
C CYS A 162 4.92 -6.04 1.93
N ASP A 163 3.78 -6.39 2.53
CA ASP A 163 3.69 -7.46 3.52
C ASP A 163 3.75 -8.81 2.79
N VAL A 164 4.94 -9.41 2.70
CA VAL A 164 5.17 -10.70 2.01
C VAL A 164 4.38 -11.83 2.67
N ASP A 165 3.59 -12.55 1.86
CA ASP A 165 2.61 -13.55 2.34
C ASP A 165 1.62 -12.98 3.39
N GLY A 166 1.46 -11.65 3.39
CA GLY A 166 0.53 -10.89 4.20
C GLY A 166 -0.86 -10.82 3.55
N PRO A 167 -1.61 -9.73 3.71
CA PRO A 167 -3.05 -9.73 3.45
C PRO A 167 -3.43 -9.68 1.96
N VAL A 168 -2.44 -9.62 1.08
CA VAL A 168 -2.57 -9.59 -0.37
C VAL A 168 -1.88 -10.84 -0.92
N ALA A 169 -2.65 -11.90 -1.17
CA ALA A 169 -2.09 -13.23 -1.43
C ALA A 169 -1.17 -13.34 -2.67
N SER A 170 -1.24 -12.39 -3.60
CA SER A 170 -0.36 -12.33 -4.77
C SER A 170 1.04 -11.78 -4.46
N THR A 171 1.27 -11.21 -3.27
CA THR A 171 2.55 -10.64 -2.86
C THR A 171 3.49 -11.73 -2.36
N LEU A 172 4.16 -12.41 -3.29
CA LEU A 172 5.03 -13.57 -3.02
C LEU A 172 6.40 -13.18 -2.44
N ARG A 173 6.88 -11.99 -2.79
CA ARG A 173 8.16 -11.43 -2.35
C ARG A 173 8.19 -9.93 -2.57
N ALA A 174 9.14 -9.27 -1.90
CA ALA A 174 9.56 -7.94 -2.27
C ALA A 174 10.22 -7.96 -3.67
N SER A 175 9.79 -7.06 -4.55
CA SER A 175 10.47 -6.75 -5.81
C SER A 175 11.48 -5.63 -5.61
N THR A 176 12.33 -5.39 -6.62
CA THR A 176 13.42 -4.40 -6.51
C THR A 176 13.14 -3.19 -7.40
N ILE A 177 13.77 -2.05 -7.12
CA ILE A 177 13.72 -0.88 -8.02
C ILE A 177 14.24 -1.24 -9.44
N ALA A 178 15.22 -2.15 -9.53
CA ALA A 178 15.76 -2.63 -10.79
C ALA A 178 14.72 -3.45 -11.58
N GLU A 179 14.05 -4.40 -10.90
CA GLU A 179 13.06 -5.32 -11.45
C GLU A 179 11.77 -5.25 -10.60
N PRO A 180 10.94 -4.22 -10.80
CA PRO A 180 9.85 -3.89 -9.87
C PRO A 180 8.60 -4.75 -10.05
N PHE A 181 8.50 -5.50 -11.14
CA PHE A 181 7.28 -6.20 -11.52
C PHE A 181 7.50 -7.69 -11.73
N TYR A 182 6.51 -8.48 -11.32
CA TYR A 182 6.38 -9.89 -11.64
C TYR A 182 4.92 -10.23 -11.91
N GLY A 183 4.66 -11.44 -12.43
CA GLY A 183 3.32 -12.00 -12.54
C GLY A 183 3.08 -13.03 -11.44
N TYR A 184 1.82 -13.15 -11.01
CA TYR A 184 1.35 -14.18 -10.09
C TYR A 184 0.27 -15.00 -10.81
N ASP A 185 0.48 -16.30 -10.99
CA ASP A 185 -0.54 -17.20 -11.52
C ASP A 185 -1.44 -17.69 -10.36
N PRO A 186 -2.72 -17.32 -10.32
CA PRO A 186 -3.62 -17.74 -9.24
C PRO A 186 -3.88 -19.25 -9.19
N GLN A 187 -3.75 -19.95 -10.32
CA GLN A 187 -4.06 -21.38 -10.40
C GLN A 187 -2.94 -22.23 -9.80
N THR A 188 -1.69 -21.89 -10.13
CA THR A 188 -0.51 -22.59 -9.59
C THR A 188 0.01 -21.97 -8.31
N GLU A 189 -0.43 -20.75 -7.97
CA GLU A 189 0.05 -19.93 -6.85
C GLU A 189 1.54 -19.59 -6.93
N THR A 190 2.09 -19.53 -8.15
CA THR A 190 3.52 -19.30 -8.39
C THR A 190 3.80 -17.99 -9.11
N GLU A 191 5.02 -17.50 -8.94
CA GLU A 191 5.55 -16.41 -9.76
C GLU A 191 5.68 -16.87 -11.22
N VAL A 192 5.23 -16.01 -12.13
CA VAL A 192 5.37 -16.15 -13.58
C VAL A 192 5.94 -14.85 -14.16
N PRO A 193 6.48 -14.86 -15.38
CA PRO A 193 6.96 -13.64 -16.02
C PRO A 193 5.88 -12.54 -16.05
N PHE A 194 6.29 -11.30 -15.81
CA PHE A 194 5.40 -10.14 -15.90
C PHE A 194 4.72 -10.07 -17.29
N GLY A 195 3.40 -9.86 -17.31
CA GLY A 195 2.61 -9.84 -18.53
C GLY A 195 2.17 -11.21 -19.04
N THR A 196 2.39 -12.29 -18.29
CA THR A 196 1.82 -13.61 -18.62
C THR A 196 0.29 -13.52 -18.67
N PRO A 197 -0.37 -14.00 -19.74
CA PRO A 197 -1.83 -13.98 -19.84
C PRO A 197 -2.49 -14.70 -18.67
N ASN A 198 -3.63 -14.17 -18.18
CA ASN A 198 -4.38 -14.71 -17.03
C ASN A 198 -3.61 -14.72 -15.69
N SER A 199 -2.49 -13.99 -15.59
CA SER A 199 -1.79 -13.74 -14.33
C SER A 199 -2.13 -12.37 -13.75
N ILE A 200 -1.97 -12.22 -12.44
CA ILE A 200 -2.03 -10.94 -11.75
C ILE A 200 -0.66 -10.29 -11.85
N ALA A 201 -0.58 -9.09 -12.42
CA ALA A 201 0.65 -8.30 -12.39
C ALA A 201 0.84 -7.70 -10.98
N VAL A 202 2.03 -7.83 -10.41
CA VAL A 202 2.33 -7.38 -9.05
C VAL A 202 3.53 -6.45 -9.03
N MET A 203 3.36 -5.32 -8.32
CA MET A 203 4.43 -4.41 -7.91
C MET A 203 4.46 -4.38 -6.39
N ALA A 204 5.56 -4.79 -5.77
CA ALA A 204 5.72 -4.87 -4.31
C ALA A 204 7.15 -4.46 -3.92
N VAL A 205 7.51 -3.21 -4.19
CA VAL A 205 8.85 -2.67 -3.83
C VAL A 205 8.80 -2.16 -2.39
N ASP A 206 9.69 -2.65 -1.53
CA ASP A 206 9.70 -2.36 -0.09
C ASP A 206 10.38 -1.02 0.28
N ASN A 207 11.19 -0.48 -0.63
CA ASN A 207 12.02 0.71 -0.40
C ASN A 207 11.68 1.87 -1.36
N LEU A 208 10.40 1.98 -1.74
CA LEU A 208 9.87 3.01 -2.65
C LEU A 208 10.31 4.46 -2.37
N PRO A 209 10.50 4.93 -1.11
CA PRO A 209 11.03 6.27 -0.87
C PRO A 209 12.42 6.52 -1.49
N CYS A 210 13.21 5.46 -1.72
CA CYS A 210 14.55 5.55 -2.32
C CYS A 210 14.51 5.84 -3.82
N GLU A 211 13.38 5.66 -4.50
CA GLU A 211 13.24 6.05 -5.91
C GLU A 211 13.09 7.56 -6.10
N LEU A 212 12.67 8.29 -5.06
CA LEU A 212 12.57 9.76 -5.08
C LEU A 212 13.32 10.37 -3.88
N PRO A 213 14.64 10.15 -3.79
CA PRO A 213 15.41 10.37 -2.57
C PRO A 213 15.43 11.85 -2.17
N ASN A 214 15.48 12.77 -3.14
CA ASN A 214 15.46 14.21 -2.88
C ASN A 214 14.20 14.63 -2.10
N ASN A 215 13.01 14.27 -2.63
CA ASN A 215 11.74 14.59 -1.98
C ASN A 215 11.60 13.88 -0.63
N ALA A 216 11.98 12.60 -0.55
CA ALA A 216 11.93 11.83 0.69
C ALA A 216 12.82 12.45 1.78
N SER A 217 14.08 12.77 1.46
CA SER A 217 15.03 13.38 2.39
C SER A 217 14.60 14.76 2.84
N ARG A 218 14.09 15.61 1.93
CA ARG A 218 13.56 16.93 2.30
C ARG A 218 12.34 16.81 3.22
N GLY A 219 11.38 15.95 2.87
CA GLY A 219 10.19 15.69 3.68
C GLY A 219 10.53 15.20 5.08
N PHE A 220 11.43 14.23 5.20
CA PHE A 220 11.94 13.75 6.48
C PHE A 220 12.64 14.87 7.26
N GLY A 221 13.52 15.64 6.60
CA GLY A 221 14.25 16.74 7.21
C GLY A 221 13.34 17.80 7.81
N TYR A 222 12.28 18.23 7.10
CA TYR A 222 11.31 19.19 7.64
C TYR A 222 10.59 18.63 8.87
N MET A 223 10.09 17.40 8.81
CA MET A 223 9.43 16.76 9.96
C MET A 223 10.36 16.64 11.17
N PHE A 224 11.63 16.32 10.94
CA PHE A 224 12.64 16.21 11.99
C PHE A 224 12.96 17.57 12.62
N LEU A 225 13.15 18.61 11.80
CA LEU A 225 13.40 19.97 12.26
C LEU A 225 12.21 20.53 13.05
N GLU A 226 10.99 20.26 12.61
CA GLU A 226 9.78 20.81 13.23
C GLU A 226 9.41 20.09 14.53
N HIS A 227 9.51 18.75 14.57
CA HIS A 227 8.95 17.98 15.68
C HIS A 227 9.99 17.35 16.60
N VAL A 228 11.21 17.10 16.13
CA VAL A 228 12.23 16.37 16.92
C VAL A 228 13.29 17.32 17.48
N ILE A 229 13.81 18.24 16.67
CA ILE A 229 14.83 19.21 17.11
C ILE A 229 14.39 20.00 18.35
N PRO A 230 13.15 20.54 18.47
CA PRO A 230 12.76 21.30 19.65
C PRO A 230 12.83 20.50 20.95
N ALA A 231 12.64 19.18 20.89
CA ALA A 231 12.67 18.31 22.07
C ALA A 231 14.05 18.30 22.76
N PHE A 232 15.13 18.55 22.02
CA PHE A 232 16.49 18.66 22.58
C PHE A 232 16.72 19.94 23.40
N PHE A 233 15.90 20.98 23.18
CA PHE A 233 16.11 22.30 23.78
C PHE A 233 15.00 22.70 24.77
N ASN A 234 13.87 22.00 24.76
CA ASN A 234 12.74 22.29 25.65
C ASN A 234 12.65 21.36 26.88
N GLY A 235 13.73 20.61 27.16
CA GLY A 235 13.75 19.62 28.24
C GLY A 235 12.90 18.38 27.95
N ASP A 236 12.75 18.01 26.67
CA ASP A 236 11.91 16.91 26.19
C ASP A 236 10.47 16.98 26.73
N LYS A 237 9.85 18.16 26.65
CA LYS A 237 8.52 18.46 27.23
C LYS A 237 7.45 17.43 26.85
N ASP A 238 7.47 16.95 25.61
CA ASP A 238 6.49 16.00 25.08
C ASP A 238 6.96 14.53 25.16
N GLY A 239 8.11 14.28 25.80
CA GLY A 239 8.70 12.95 26.01
C GLY A 239 9.15 12.24 24.72
N ILE A 240 9.42 12.98 23.64
CA ILE A 240 9.81 12.42 22.34
C ILE A 240 11.14 11.69 22.46
N LEU A 241 12.15 12.34 23.05
CA LEU A 241 13.49 11.76 23.19
C LEU A 241 13.48 10.58 24.15
N ALA A 242 12.76 10.68 25.26
CA ALA A 242 12.61 9.61 26.23
C ALA A 242 11.95 8.36 25.61
N ARG A 243 10.90 8.53 24.79
CA ARG A 243 10.25 7.42 24.08
C ARG A 243 11.11 6.84 22.96
N ALA A 244 11.95 7.67 22.31
CA ALA A 244 12.85 7.24 21.25
C ALA A 244 14.11 6.53 21.77
N LYS A 245 14.47 6.73 23.05
CA LYS A 245 15.67 6.15 23.68
C LYS A 245 15.49 4.64 23.95
N MET A 246 15.98 3.82 23.03
CA MET A 246 15.97 2.35 23.18
C MET A 246 16.95 1.85 24.24
N THR A 247 18.13 2.45 24.31
CA THR A 247 19.20 2.03 25.22
C THR A 247 19.74 3.20 26.04
N GLU A 248 20.17 2.89 27.27
CA GLU A 248 20.85 3.81 28.17
C GLU A 248 21.92 3.04 28.95
N ASN A 249 23.15 3.58 28.99
CA ASN A 249 24.29 2.96 29.68
C ASN A 249 24.53 1.49 29.28
N GLY A 250 24.38 1.18 27.99
CA GLY A 250 24.59 -0.16 27.44
C GLY A 250 23.47 -1.17 27.75
N LYS A 251 22.32 -0.74 28.30
CA LYS A 251 21.17 -1.60 28.60
C LYS A 251 19.91 -1.10 27.90
N LEU A 252 18.97 -2.01 27.64
CA LEU A 252 17.64 -1.64 27.16
C LEU A 252 16.91 -0.82 28.23
N THR A 253 16.20 0.22 27.79
CA THR A 253 15.31 0.97 28.69
C THR A 253 14.03 0.16 28.96
N PRO A 254 13.26 0.45 30.04
CA PRO A 254 12.12 -0.39 30.44
C PRO A 254 11.07 -0.62 29.35
N ARG A 255 10.84 0.37 28.48
CA ARG A 255 9.89 0.27 27.35
C ARG A 255 10.29 -0.80 26.34
N PHE A 256 11.58 -1.05 26.18
CA PHE A 256 12.14 -1.99 25.20
C PHE A 256 12.64 -3.28 25.85
N ALA A 257 12.33 -3.52 27.14
CA ALA A 257 12.75 -4.72 27.87
C ALA A 257 12.26 -6.03 27.23
N TYR A 258 11.17 -5.98 26.45
CA TYR A 258 10.67 -7.12 25.68
C TYR A 258 11.67 -7.63 24.61
N LEU A 259 12.69 -6.85 24.25
CA LEU A 259 13.74 -7.25 23.32
C LEU A 259 14.93 -7.94 24.02
N GLN A 260 14.93 -8.07 25.35
CA GLN A 260 16.10 -8.59 26.09
C GLN A 260 16.44 -10.03 25.72
N GLU A 261 15.44 -10.89 25.49
CA GLU A 261 15.67 -12.28 25.05
C GLU A 261 16.39 -12.33 23.70
N TYR A 262 15.96 -11.48 22.76
CA TYR A 262 16.62 -11.34 21.46
C TYR A 262 18.09 -10.88 21.60
N VAL A 263 18.35 -9.90 22.47
CA VAL A 263 19.73 -9.42 22.76
C VAL A 263 20.60 -10.52 23.38
N ASP A 264 20.01 -11.36 24.23
CA ASP A 264 20.67 -12.51 24.85
C ASP A 264 20.89 -13.69 23.88
N GLY A 265 20.31 -13.63 22.67
CA GLY A 265 20.35 -14.73 21.70
C GLY A 265 19.49 -15.94 22.09
N LYS A 266 18.40 -15.72 22.81
CA LYS A 266 17.46 -16.75 23.28
C LYS A 266 16.22 -16.86 22.40
#